data_AF-A0A933QY81-F1
#
_entry.id   AF-A0A933QY81-F1
#
_cell.length_a   1.000
_cell.length_b   1.000
_cell.length_c   1.000
_cell.angle_alpha   90.00
_cell.angle_beta   90.00
_cell.angle_gamma   90.00
#
_symmetry.space_group_name_H-M   'P 1'
#
loop_
_entity.id
_entity.type
_entity.pdbx_description
1 polymer ?
#
loop_
_entity_poly.entity_id
_entity_poly.type
_entity_poly.pdbx_seq_one_letter_code
_entity_poly.pdbx_strand_id
1 'polypeptide(L)'
;MKHRIRNGFLTALPWTLTLTAVSTLNAVEVTDLAGLEDIFGRYAPGGDCKRQPQVLVELSGLTFTVVGAPIKVTNPEYAASYGPADYAGISKWIFPFRIPDGYPILMTFNPNEK
;
A
#
# COMPACT_ATOMS: atom_id res chain seq x y z
N MET A 1 -74.13 6.58 -38.60
CA MET A 1 -73.54 5.35 -38.03
C MET A 1 -72.03 5.38 -38.22
N LYS A 2 -71.26 4.97 -37.20
CA LYS A 2 -69.78 4.88 -37.08
C LYS A 2 -69.05 6.08 -36.46
N HIS A 3 -69.15 6.18 -35.13
CA HIS A 3 -68.05 6.65 -34.26
C HIS A 3 -66.98 5.56 -34.18
N ARG A 4 -65.69 5.91 -34.29
CA ARG A 4 -64.57 4.98 -34.02
C ARG A 4 -63.45 5.62 -33.19
N ILE A 5 -63.54 5.36 -31.87
CA ILE A 5 -62.53 4.85 -30.93
C ILE A 5 -61.13 5.54 -30.85
N ARG A 6 -61.04 6.44 -29.86
CA ARG A 6 -60.12 6.54 -28.70
C ARG A 6 -58.63 6.11 -28.77
N ASN A 7 -57.81 7.08 -28.36
CA ASN A 7 -56.41 7.08 -27.93
C ASN A 7 -56.01 5.98 -26.91
N GLY A 8 -54.72 5.63 -26.93
CA GLY A 8 -54.03 4.98 -25.82
C GLY A 8 -52.59 4.59 -26.16
N PHE A 9 -51.66 5.55 -26.20
CA PHE A 9 -50.22 5.25 -26.19
C PHE A 9 -49.82 4.85 -24.77
N LEU A 10 -49.54 3.56 -24.58
CA LEU A 10 -48.96 3.01 -23.36
C LEU A 10 -47.45 3.28 -23.36
N THR A 11 -47.00 4.23 -22.55
CA THR A 11 -45.58 4.40 -22.23
C THR A 11 -45.19 3.41 -21.14
N ALA A 12 -44.42 2.38 -21.51
CA ALA A 12 -43.79 1.46 -20.56
C ALA A 12 -42.54 2.13 -19.96
N LEU A 13 -42.51 2.35 -18.65
CA LEU A 13 -41.29 2.72 -17.91
C LEU A 13 -40.45 1.46 -17.65
N PRO A 14 -39.20 1.36 -18.13
CA PRO A 14 -38.32 0.27 -17.74
C PRO A 14 -37.80 0.51 -16.32
N TRP A 15 -37.92 -0.52 -15.49
CA TRP A 15 -37.38 -0.57 -14.13
C TRP A 15 -35.88 -0.89 -14.23
N THR A 16 -35.02 0.08 -13.93
CA THR A 16 -33.58 -0.13 -13.89
C THR A 16 -33.20 -0.80 -12.57
N LEU A 17 -32.76 -2.06 -12.63
CA LEU A 17 -32.25 -2.81 -11.49
C LEU A 17 -30.80 -2.36 -11.22
N THR A 18 -30.59 -1.53 -10.19
CA THR A 18 -29.24 -1.13 -9.76
C THR A 18 -28.56 -2.28 -9.00
N LEU A 19 -27.54 -2.87 -9.62
CA LEU A 19 -26.69 -3.88 -9.00
C LEU A 19 -25.65 -3.18 -8.11
N THR A 20 -25.84 -3.21 -6.78
CA THR A 20 -24.84 -2.70 -5.82
C THR A 20 -23.70 -3.70 -5.70
N ALA A 21 -22.56 -3.42 -6.31
CA ALA A 21 -21.33 -4.17 -6.08
C ALA A 21 -20.84 -3.88 -4.64
N VAL A 22 -20.87 -4.89 -3.78
CA VAL A 22 -20.21 -4.84 -2.47
C VAL A 22 -18.75 -5.18 -2.68
N SER A 23 -17.89 -4.17 -2.72
CA SER A 23 -16.44 -4.36 -2.71
C SER A 23 -16.02 -4.82 -1.32
N THR A 24 -15.57 -6.06 -1.17
CA THR A 24 -14.85 -6.47 0.04
C THR A 24 -13.46 -5.84 0.00
N LEU A 25 -13.26 -4.83 0.83
CA LEU A 25 -11.96 -4.17 1.00
C LEU A 25 -11.03 -5.12 1.78
N ASN A 26 -10.51 -6.14 1.09
CA ASN A 26 -9.49 -7.01 1.67
C ASN A 26 -8.16 -6.25 1.58
N ALA A 27 -7.76 -5.64 2.69
CA ALA A 27 -6.37 -5.23 2.84
C ALA A 27 -5.52 -6.50 2.71
N VAL A 28 -4.69 -6.57 1.66
CA VAL A 28 -3.74 -7.66 1.49
C VAL A 28 -2.70 -7.50 2.58
N GLU A 29 -2.66 -8.43 3.53
CA GLU A 29 -1.64 -8.42 4.57
C GLU A 29 -0.31 -8.79 3.91
N VAL A 30 0.63 -7.84 3.93
CA VAL A 30 1.96 -8.00 3.37
C VAL A 30 2.79 -8.77 4.42
N THR A 31 3.01 -10.06 4.19
CA THR A 31 3.72 -10.96 5.13
C THR A 31 5.24 -10.96 4.95
N ASP A 32 5.73 -10.33 3.89
CA ASP A 32 7.12 -10.21 3.51
C ASP A 32 7.29 -8.96 2.61
N LEU A 33 8.47 -8.68 2.09
CA LEU A 33 8.71 -7.55 1.19
C LEU A 33 8.69 -7.94 -0.31
N ALA A 34 7.94 -8.97 -0.70
CA ALA A 34 7.80 -9.33 -2.11
C ALA A 34 7.20 -8.17 -2.92
N GLY A 35 7.71 -7.95 -4.13
CA GLY A 35 7.34 -6.82 -4.99
C GLY A 35 8.00 -5.48 -4.62
N LEU A 36 8.89 -5.48 -3.62
CA LEU A 36 9.72 -4.34 -3.19
C LEU A 36 11.22 -4.69 -3.29
N GLU A 37 11.59 -5.57 -4.23
CA GLU A 37 12.97 -6.01 -4.42
C GLU A 37 13.91 -4.86 -4.78
N ASP A 38 13.36 -3.78 -5.34
CA ASP A 38 14.09 -2.56 -5.69
C ASP A 38 14.71 -1.86 -4.46
N ILE A 39 14.18 -2.05 -3.26
CA ILE A 39 14.74 -1.52 -2.01
C ILE A 39 15.57 -2.54 -1.22
N PHE A 40 15.81 -3.75 -1.73
CA PHE A 40 16.64 -4.73 -1.02
C PHE A 40 18.11 -4.27 -0.99
N GLY A 41 18.76 -4.46 0.15
CA GLY A 41 20.15 -4.04 0.34
C GLY A 41 20.50 -3.71 1.78
N ARG A 42 21.74 -3.27 2.00
CA ARG A 42 22.24 -2.80 3.28
C ARG A 42 22.39 -1.29 3.24
N TYR A 43 21.69 -0.61 4.13
CA TYR A 43 21.70 0.84 4.30
C TYR A 43 22.50 1.21 5.54
N ALA A 44 23.25 2.30 5.45
CA ALA A 44 23.98 2.90 6.54
C ALA A 44 24.14 4.42 6.29
N PRO A 45 24.47 5.24 7.31
CA PRO A 45 24.64 6.68 7.13
C PRO A 45 25.63 7.03 6.01
N GLY A 46 25.13 7.66 4.95
CA GLY A 46 25.92 8.05 3.77
C GLY A 46 26.44 6.88 2.94
N GLY A 47 25.79 5.71 3.01
CA GLY A 47 26.23 4.49 2.31
C GLY A 47 27.45 3.80 2.95
N ASP A 48 28.04 4.37 4.01
CA ASP A 48 29.19 3.79 4.69
C ASP A 48 28.76 2.70 5.66
N CYS A 49 28.84 1.44 5.22
CA CYS A 49 28.51 0.26 6.01
C CYS A 49 29.40 0.06 7.26
N LYS A 50 30.44 0.88 7.48
CA LYS A 50 31.18 0.88 8.76
C LYS A 50 30.44 1.69 9.85
N ARG A 51 29.51 2.56 9.46
CA ARG A 51 28.72 3.40 10.36
C ARG A 51 27.45 2.68 10.82
N GLN A 52 26.90 3.16 11.92
CA GLN A 52 25.67 2.66 12.53
C GLN A 52 24.60 3.77 12.56
N PRO A 53 23.30 3.44 12.56
CA PRO A 53 22.73 2.09 12.45
C PRO A 53 22.94 1.48 11.05
N GLN A 54 23.02 0.15 10.97
CA GLN A 54 22.86 -0.55 9.70
C GLN A 54 21.44 -1.10 9.59
N VAL A 55 20.85 -1.02 8.40
CA VAL A 55 19.55 -1.62 8.10
C VAL A 55 19.72 -2.57 6.92
N LEU A 56 19.51 -3.87 7.15
CA LEU A 56 19.40 -4.85 6.07
C LEU A 56 17.93 -4.97 5.68
N VAL A 57 17.64 -4.75 4.40
CA VAL A 57 16.32 -4.96 3.79
C VAL A 57 16.43 -6.16 2.87
N GLU A 58 15.59 -7.16 3.09
CA GLU A 58 15.55 -8.40 2.33
C GLU A 58 14.12 -8.94 2.29
N LEU A 59 13.86 -9.99 1.52
CA LEU A 59 12.51 -10.54 1.35
C LEU A 59 11.80 -10.75 2.70
N SER A 60 12.48 -11.32 3.68
CA SER A 60 11.87 -11.63 4.98
C SER A 60 11.61 -10.41 5.88
N GLY A 61 11.85 -9.19 5.41
CA GLY A 61 11.66 -7.94 6.16
C GLY A 61 12.94 -7.15 6.42
N LEU A 62 13.01 -6.48 7.57
CA LEU A 62 14.09 -5.56 7.92
C LEU A 62 14.89 -6.06 9.13
N THR A 63 16.21 -5.88 9.11
CA THR A 63 17.07 -6.10 10.26
C THR A 63 17.82 -4.81 10.59
N PHE A 64 17.52 -4.23 11.75
CA PHE A 64 18.23 -3.07 12.29
C PHE A 64 19.37 -3.56 13.15
N THR A 65 20.58 -3.06 12.93
CA THR A 65 21.71 -3.29 13.83
C THR A 65 22.12 -1.95 14.43
N VAL A 66 22.18 -1.90 15.75
CA VAL A 66 22.70 -0.75 16.51
C VAL A 66 23.67 -1.30 17.54
N VAL A 67 24.94 -0.90 17.50
CA VAL A 67 25.97 -1.34 18.46
C VAL A 67 26.00 -2.88 18.63
N GLY A 68 25.81 -3.61 17.54
CA GLY A 68 25.84 -5.08 17.53
C GLY A 68 24.58 -5.80 18.04
N ALA A 69 23.54 -5.08 18.46
CA ALA A 69 22.24 -5.67 18.80
C ALA A 69 21.31 -5.66 17.57
N PRO A 70 21.02 -6.82 16.95
CA PRO A 70 20.09 -6.90 15.84
C PRO A 70 18.63 -6.90 16.33
N ILE A 71 17.78 -6.12 15.68
CA ILE A 71 16.32 -6.15 15.80
C ILE A 71 15.76 -6.58 14.45
N LYS A 72 15.08 -7.73 14.41
CA LYS A 72 14.42 -8.26 13.20
C LYS A 72 12.95 -7.86 13.19
N VAL A 73 12.51 -7.35 12.06
CA VAL A 73 11.12 -7.03 11.73
C VAL A 73 10.69 -7.93 10.57
N THR A 74 9.65 -8.73 10.78
CA THR A 74 9.15 -9.67 9.77
C THR A 74 7.76 -9.32 9.23
N ASN A 75 7.11 -8.30 9.77
CA ASN A 75 5.77 -7.85 9.38
C ASN A 75 5.71 -6.32 9.13
N PRO A 76 6.61 -5.76 8.31
CA PRO A 76 6.55 -4.34 7.97
C PRO A 76 5.32 -4.05 7.09
N GLU A 77 4.78 -2.83 7.18
CA GLU A 77 3.69 -2.38 6.30
C GLU A 77 4.22 -1.48 5.19
N TYR A 78 3.86 -1.76 3.94
CA TYR A 78 4.10 -0.86 2.82
C TYR A 78 2.96 0.15 2.64
N ALA A 79 3.27 1.42 2.85
CA ALA A 79 2.31 2.51 2.83
C ALA A 79 2.23 3.15 1.43
N ALA A 80 1.71 2.39 0.48
CA ALA A 80 1.68 2.77 -0.95
C ALA A 80 1.03 4.13 -1.22
N SER A 81 0.03 4.51 -0.42
CA SER A 81 -0.74 5.76 -0.57
C SER A 81 -0.39 6.82 0.48
N TYR A 82 0.75 6.71 1.15
CA TYR A 82 1.15 7.67 2.19
C TYR A 82 1.60 9.02 1.61
N GLY A 83 2.22 8.99 0.43
CA GLY A 83 2.64 10.20 -0.28
C GLY A 83 1.44 11.06 -0.72
N PRO A 84 1.68 12.35 -1.05
CA PRO A 84 0.64 13.19 -1.61
C PRO A 84 0.14 12.65 -2.96
N ALA A 85 -1.09 13.01 -3.32
CA ALA A 85 -1.77 12.45 -4.50
C ALA A 85 -1.07 12.74 -5.83
N ASP A 86 -0.24 13.77 -5.88
CA ASP A 86 0.56 14.20 -7.03
C ASP A 86 2.01 13.68 -6.98
N TYR A 87 2.36 12.82 -6.02
CA TYR A 87 3.69 12.26 -5.93
C TYR A 87 3.98 11.34 -7.12
N ALA A 88 5.06 11.65 -7.85
CA ALA A 88 5.52 10.88 -9.02
C ALA A 88 6.96 10.36 -8.87
N GLY A 89 7.52 10.35 -7.65
CA GLY A 89 8.87 9.87 -7.40
C GLY A 89 8.94 8.36 -7.18
N ILE A 90 10.12 7.89 -6.76
CA ILE A 90 10.44 6.45 -6.57
C ILE A 90 10.45 6.00 -5.11
N SER A 91 10.16 6.90 -4.17
CA SER A 91 10.22 6.59 -2.75
C SER A 91 9.24 5.48 -2.39
N LYS A 92 9.68 4.58 -1.51
CA LYS A 92 8.85 3.59 -0.84
C LYS A 92 8.74 3.94 0.63
N TRP A 93 7.52 4.05 1.14
CA TRP A 93 7.24 4.35 2.53
C TRP A 93 6.89 3.06 3.27
N ILE A 94 7.69 2.74 4.28
CA ILE A 94 7.56 1.51 5.05
C ILE A 94 7.35 1.88 6.52
N PHE A 95 6.34 1.30 7.15
CA PHE A 95 6.20 1.30 8.60
C PHE A 95 6.83 0.02 9.16
N PRO A 96 8.05 0.07 9.72
CA PRO A 96 8.73 -1.13 10.21
C PRO A 96 8.15 -1.69 11.52
N PHE A 97 7.49 -0.87 12.35
CA PHE A 97 7.03 -1.33 13.67
C PHE A 97 5.54 -1.07 13.83
N ARG A 98 4.75 -2.15 13.93
CA ARG A 98 3.35 -2.08 14.36
C ARG A 98 3.30 -2.07 15.89
N ILE A 99 2.60 -1.10 16.47
CA ILE A 99 2.21 -1.08 17.89
C ILE A 99 0.67 -1.18 17.99
N PRO A 100 0.08 -1.46 19.17
CA PRO A 100 -1.37 -1.61 19.29
C PRO A 100 -2.17 -0.43 18.71
N ASP A 101 -1.65 0.79 18.86
CA ASP A 101 -2.32 2.03 18.44
C ASP A 101 -1.75 2.63 17.14
N GLY A 102 -1.06 1.84 16.31
CA GLY A 102 -0.65 2.25 14.96
C GLY A 102 0.84 2.05 14.64
N TYR A 103 1.45 3.04 13.99
CA TYR A 103 2.81 2.96 13.45
C TYR A 103 3.62 4.21 13.86
N PRO A 104 4.57 4.09 14.80
CA PRO A 104 5.27 5.25 15.35
C PRO A 104 6.44 5.74 14.48
N ILE A 105 6.90 4.92 13.52
CA ILE A 105 8.07 5.19 12.69
C ILE A 105 7.69 4.98 11.24
N LEU A 106 7.95 5.98 10.40
CA LEU A 106 7.94 5.86 8.95
C LEU A 106 9.38 5.90 8.42
N MET A 107 9.73 4.91 7.61
CA MET A 107 10.98 4.89 6.86
C MET A 107 10.70 5.13 5.38
N THR A 108 11.55 5.94 4.75
CA THR A 108 11.47 6.21 3.32
C THR A 108 12.72 5.64 2.65
N PHE A 109 12.53 4.78 1.65
CA PHE A 109 13.59 4.23 0.83
C PHE A 109 13.51 4.83 -0.56
N ASN A 110 14.63 5.35 -1.06
CA ASN A 110 14.78 5.69 -2.47
C ASN A 110 15.58 4.55 -3.14
N PRO A 111 14.96 3.72 -4.01
CA PRO A 111 15.59 2.54 -4.60
C PRO A 111 16.95 2.79 -5.27
N ASN A 112 17.18 4.02 -5.75
CA ASN A 112 18.38 4.41 -6.50
C ASN A 112 19.46 5.13 -5.64
N GLU A 113 19.25 5.27 -4.33
CA GLU A 113 20.13 6.03 -3.42
C GLU A 113 20.67 5.13 -2.29
N LYS A 114 21.11 3.93 -2.64
CA LYS A 114 21.69 2.94 -1.71
C LYS A 114 23.13 3.28 -1.34
#